data_AF-A0A518WR85-F1
#
_entry.id   AF-A0A518WR85-F1
#
_cell.length_a   1.000
_cell.length_b   1.000
_cell.length_c   1.000
_cell.angle_alpha   90.00
_cell.angle_beta   90.00
_cell.angle_gamma   90.00
#
_symmetry.space_group_name_H-M   'P 1'
#
loop_
_entity.id
_entity.type
_entity.pdbx_description
1 polymer ?
#
loop_
_entity_poly.entity_id
_entity_poly.type
_entity_poly.pdbx_seq_one_letter_code
_entity_poly.pdbx_strand_id
1 'polypeptide(L)'
;MPRVARRRGRGRGGRGGEELRVPEAEFTSYYGRPILKAPVWRWDIAAYLFTGGLAAGSSLLAAGGQLTGRPALRRAGRVTALGAVTASAYFLINDLGRPARFHHMLRVAKPTSPMSVGTWILTAYGPAAGLAAVAEGAPLLPARGVFSPVRRLLPPAGQAAGLAAAAVAPALATYTGVLLAGTAVPSWHEAYPELPTIFAGSALASGAGVGLLAAPCAQAGPARRMAVAGAALELWGAHSVETRLGLLSEPYRLGTAGRLLRAGRLLTAAGVVGALAGRRSRVLSALSGAALLAASVATRFGIFHGGVASARDPRYTVLPQRERIRRREAGQV
;
A
#
# COMPACT_ATOMS: atom_id res chain seq x y z
N MET A 1 2.57 -26.80 -23.16
CA MET A 1 3.06 -26.50 -21.79
C MET A 1 4.10 -27.55 -21.40
N PRO A 2 5.28 -27.17 -20.87
CA PRO A 2 6.36 -28.12 -20.63
C PRO A 2 6.16 -28.88 -19.30
N ARG A 3 6.35 -30.21 -19.35
CA ARG A 3 6.26 -31.13 -18.22
C ARG A 3 7.50 -31.00 -17.34
N VAL A 4 7.32 -30.69 -16.06
CA VAL A 4 8.37 -30.76 -15.03
C VAL A 4 8.45 -32.21 -14.53
N ALA A 5 9.63 -32.82 -14.67
CA ALA A 5 9.90 -34.18 -14.21
C ALA A 5 9.99 -34.23 -12.66
N ARG A 6 9.22 -35.12 -12.03
CA ARG A 6 9.25 -35.36 -10.58
C ARG A 6 10.19 -36.52 -10.23
N ARG A 7 11.11 -36.24 -9.32
CA ARG A 7 12.05 -37.18 -8.68
C ARG A 7 11.27 -38.21 -7.85
N ARG A 8 11.47 -39.51 -8.14
CA ARG A 8 10.91 -40.65 -7.38
C ARG A 8 11.61 -40.78 -6.02
N GLY A 9 10.88 -40.59 -4.92
CA GLY A 9 11.27 -41.05 -3.60
C GLY A 9 10.88 -42.52 -3.42
N ARG A 10 11.83 -43.39 -3.05
CA ARG A 10 11.62 -44.81 -2.72
C ARG A 10 10.81 -44.92 -1.42
N GLY A 11 9.60 -45.49 -1.51
CA GLY A 11 8.79 -45.88 -0.35
C GLY A 11 9.15 -47.27 0.14
N ARG A 12 9.31 -47.40 1.46
CA ARG A 12 9.49 -48.64 2.23
C ARG A 12 8.17 -49.41 2.27
N GLY A 13 8.25 -50.73 2.08
CA GLY A 13 7.10 -51.63 2.01
C GLY A 13 6.31 -51.74 3.31
N GLY A 14 5.00 -51.86 3.17
CA GLY A 14 4.01 -52.21 4.19
C GLY A 14 2.86 -52.98 3.53
N ARG A 15 2.46 -54.07 4.16
CA ARG A 15 1.61 -55.17 3.66
C ARG A 15 0.16 -54.80 3.32
N GLY A 16 -0.34 -55.39 2.23
CA GLY A 16 -1.64 -56.08 2.18
C GLY A 16 -2.90 -55.32 2.62
N GLY A 17 -3.29 -54.32 1.86
CA GLY A 17 -4.66 -53.80 1.79
C GLY A 17 -4.85 -53.30 0.36
N GLU A 18 -5.99 -53.63 -0.27
CA GLU A 18 -6.28 -53.29 -1.67
C GLU A 18 -5.82 -51.86 -1.99
N GLU A 19 -4.90 -51.72 -2.95
CA GLU A 19 -4.59 -50.42 -3.54
C GLU A 19 -5.90 -49.86 -4.09
N LEU A 20 -6.50 -48.92 -3.36
CA LEU A 20 -7.64 -48.14 -3.80
C LEU A 20 -7.27 -47.53 -5.17
N ARG A 21 -7.71 -48.17 -6.26
CA ARG A 21 -7.55 -47.71 -7.65
C ARG A 21 -8.40 -46.48 -7.97
N VAL A 22 -8.81 -45.72 -6.96
CA VAL A 22 -9.47 -44.45 -7.17
C VAL A 22 -8.34 -43.45 -7.47
N PRO A 23 -8.28 -42.86 -8.68
CA PRO A 23 -7.36 -41.77 -8.94
C PRO A 23 -7.47 -40.75 -7.82
N GLU A 24 -6.35 -40.16 -7.37
CA GLU A 24 -6.42 -39.07 -6.40
C GLU A 24 -7.44 -38.04 -6.90
N ALA A 25 -8.49 -37.81 -6.12
CA ALA A 25 -9.58 -36.95 -6.56
C ALA A 25 -9.02 -35.57 -6.96
N GLU A 26 -9.19 -35.21 -8.24
CA GLU A 26 -8.91 -33.87 -8.73
C GLU A 26 -10.05 -32.97 -8.26
N PHE A 27 -9.83 -32.28 -7.13
CA PHE A 27 -10.82 -31.36 -6.59
C PHE A 27 -10.84 -30.07 -7.42
N THR A 28 -11.59 -30.11 -8.52
CA THR A 28 -12.23 -28.92 -9.09
C THR A 28 -13.28 -28.39 -8.11
N SER A 29 -13.53 -27.08 -8.10
CA SER A 29 -14.52 -26.51 -7.18
C SER A 29 -15.91 -27.09 -7.34
N TYR A 30 -16.71 -26.99 -6.28
CA TYR A 30 -18.14 -27.26 -6.32
C TYR A 30 -18.81 -26.45 -7.44
N TYR A 31 -19.24 -27.15 -8.49
CA TYR A 31 -19.78 -26.58 -9.73
C TYR A 31 -18.89 -25.54 -10.43
N GLY A 32 -17.57 -25.65 -10.33
CA GLY A 32 -16.66 -24.68 -10.97
C GLY A 32 -16.70 -23.28 -10.33
N ARG A 33 -17.35 -23.10 -9.17
CA ARG A 33 -17.49 -21.80 -8.51
C ARG A 33 -16.36 -21.53 -7.50
N PRO A 34 -15.93 -20.27 -7.33
CA PRO A 34 -15.02 -19.91 -6.25
C PRO A 34 -15.61 -20.28 -4.88
N ILE A 35 -14.77 -20.80 -3.97
CA ILE A 35 -15.19 -21.13 -2.59
C ILE A 35 -15.43 -19.85 -1.79
N LEU A 36 -14.60 -18.83 -2.05
CA LEU A 36 -14.74 -17.50 -1.46
C LEU A 36 -15.50 -16.60 -2.44
N LYS A 37 -16.41 -15.78 -1.91
CA LYS A 37 -16.96 -14.67 -2.70
C LYS A 37 -15.82 -13.71 -3.00
N ALA A 38 -15.47 -13.56 -4.28
CA ALA A 38 -14.44 -12.62 -4.70
C ALA A 38 -14.81 -11.20 -4.23
N PRO A 39 -13.80 -10.38 -3.84
CA PRO A 39 -14.05 -8.99 -3.49
C PRO A 39 -14.79 -8.27 -4.63
N VAL A 40 -15.86 -7.57 -4.29
CA VAL A 40 -16.65 -6.76 -5.24
C VAL A 40 -16.06 -5.38 -5.47
N TRP A 41 -14.90 -5.11 -4.85
CA TRP A 41 -14.19 -3.84 -4.94
C TRP A 41 -13.79 -3.51 -6.37
N ARG A 42 -14.04 -2.26 -6.76
CA ARG A 42 -13.60 -1.72 -8.05
C ARG A 42 -12.16 -1.21 -7.95
N TRP A 43 -11.66 -0.71 -9.08
CA TRP A 43 -10.35 -0.06 -9.14
C TRP A 43 -10.24 1.13 -8.19
N ASP A 44 -11.37 1.73 -7.78
CA ASP A 44 -11.46 2.78 -6.77
C ASP A 44 -10.72 2.41 -5.49
N ILE A 45 -10.85 1.16 -5.00
CA ILE A 45 -10.13 0.73 -3.80
C ILE A 45 -8.62 0.74 -4.04
N ALA A 46 -8.13 0.20 -5.16
CA ALA A 46 -6.71 0.25 -5.48
C ALA A 46 -6.18 1.70 -5.59
N ALA A 47 -6.99 2.62 -6.14
CA ALA A 47 -6.67 4.04 -6.18
C ALA A 47 -6.63 4.67 -4.78
N TYR A 48 -7.58 4.34 -3.91
CA TYR A 48 -7.61 4.72 -2.50
C TYR A 48 -6.37 4.22 -1.73
N LEU A 49 -5.96 2.96 -1.95
CA LEU A 49 -4.76 2.40 -1.34
C LEU A 49 -3.51 3.20 -1.71
N PHE A 50 -3.43 3.66 -2.96
CA PHE A 50 -2.35 4.52 -3.43
C PHE A 50 -2.44 5.94 -2.88
N THR A 51 -3.59 6.60 -3.00
CA THR A 51 -3.73 8.01 -2.59
C THR A 51 -3.62 8.19 -1.08
N GLY A 52 -4.10 7.24 -0.28
CA GLY A 52 -3.86 7.22 1.17
C GLY A 52 -2.37 7.10 1.52
N GLY A 53 -1.63 6.24 0.82
CA GLY A 53 -0.18 6.10 0.97
C GLY A 53 0.59 7.34 0.52
N LEU A 54 0.19 7.94 -0.62
CA LEU A 54 0.73 9.20 -1.13
C LEU A 54 0.52 10.35 -0.13
N ALA A 55 -0.66 10.43 0.47
CA ALA A 55 -0.97 11.43 1.49
C ALA A 55 -0.03 11.27 2.70
N ALA A 56 0.05 10.06 3.25
CA ALA A 56 0.92 9.74 4.38
C ALA A 56 2.39 10.08 4.10
N GLY A 57 2.94 9.60 2.98
CA GLY A 57 4.32 9.86 2.59
C GLY A 57 4.61 11.36 2.37
N SER A 58 3.64 12.09 1.80
CA SER A 58 3.76 13.53 1.58
C SER A 58 3.73 14.34 2.88
N SER A 59 2.92 13.92 3.87
CA SER A 59 2.92 14.53 5.21
C SER A 59 4.24 14.31 5.95
N LEU A 60 4.80 13.10 5.88
CA LEU A 60 6.12 12.82 6.47
C LEU A 60 7.21 13.66 5.81
N LEU A 61 7.20 13.77 4.48
CA LEU A 61 8.11 14.65 3.75
C LEU A 61 7.94 16.11 4.18
N ALA A 62 6.69 16.57 4.32
CA ALA A 62 6.40 17.95 4.68
C ALA A 62 6.86 18.29 6.09
N ALA A 63 6.66 17.40 7.05
CA ALA A 63 7.16 17.56 8.42
C ALA A 63 8.69 17.59 8.45
N GLY A 64 9.36 16.69 7.74
CA GLY A 64 10.82 16.76 7.58
C GLY A 64 11.28 18.06 6.92
N GLY A 65 10.54 18.55 5.92
CA GLY A 65 10.79 19.83 5.29
C GLY A 65 10.65 21.01 6.26
N GLN A 66 9.63 20.99 7.11
CA GLN A 66 9.39 21.99 8.15
C GLN A 66 10.50 22.00 9.21
N LEU A 67 10.81 20.84 9.79
CA LEU A 67 11.80 20.70 10.86
C LEU A 67 13.23 21.04 10.40
N THR A 68 13.49 20.98 9.09
CA THR A 68 14.82 21.19 8.54
C THR A 68 14.95 22.45 7.66
N GLY A 69 13.97 23.36 7.72
CA GLY A 69 14.04 24.65 7.03
C GLY A 69 13.99 24.55 5.50
N ARG A 70 13.29 23.55 4.94
CA ARG A 70 13.16 23.30 3.49
C ARG A 70 11.73 23.61 3.02
N PRO A 71 11.41 24.89 2.74
CA PRO A 71 10.04 25.33 2.48
C PRO A 71 9.43 24.73 1.21
N ALA A 72 10.23 24.40 0.19
CA ALA A 72 9.71 23.79 -1.03
C ALA A 72 9.18 22.37 -0.77
N LEU A 73 9.92 21.57 0.00
CA LEU A 73 9.46 20.24 0.42
C LEU A 73 8.23 20.32 1.34
N ARG A 74 8.24 21.25 2.30
CA ARG A 74 7.10 21.49 3.20
C ARG A 74 5.82 21.79 2.41
N ARG A 75 5.88 22.77 1.50
CA ARG A 75 4.73 23.21 0.71
C ARG A 75 4.24 22.11 -0.24
N ALA A 76 5.15 21.49 -0.98
CA ALA A 76 4.80 20.41 -1.90
C ALA A 76 4.14 19.25 -1.17
N GLY A 77 4.74 18.79 -0.07
CA GLY A 77 4.20 17.68 0.71
C GLY A 77 2.82 18.00 1.32
N ARG A 78 2.59 19.21 1.83
CA ARG A 78 1.28 19.61 2.39
C ARG A 78 0.19 19.69 1.32
N VAL A 79 0.48 20.33 0.19
CA VAL A 79 -0.49 20.46 -0.91
C VAL A 79 -0.82 19.09 -1.49
N THR A 80 0.19 18.24 -1.71
CA THR A 80 -0.04 16.87 -2.20
C THR A 80 -0.76 16.01 -1.16
N ALA A 81 -0.45 16.16 0.13
CA ALA A 81 -1.15 15.44 1.20
C ALA A 81 -2.65 15.77 1.22
N LEU A 82 -3.02 17.06 1.10
CA LEU A 82 -4.42 17.48 1.00
C LEU A 82 -5.08 16.89 -0.26
N GLY A 83 -4.46 17.05 -1.43
CA GLY A 83 -5.03 16.53 -2.68
C GLY A 83 -5.21 15.00 -2.64
N ALA A 84 -4.22 14.29 -2.11
CA ALA A 84 -4.23 12.84 -2.02
C ALA A 84 -5.23 12.31 -0.98
N VAL A 85 -5.38 12.95 0.18
CA VAL A 85 -6.39 12.53 1.17
C VAL A 85 -7.82 12.83 0.70
N THR A 86 -8.04 13.93 0.00
CA THR A 86 -9.33 14.22 -0.62
C THR A 86 -9.66 13.20 -1.69
N ALA A 87 -8.70 12.84 -2.55
CA ALA A 87 -8.88 11.78 -3.54
C ALA A 87 -9.13 10.41 -2.87
N SER A 88 -8.41 10.11 -1.79
CA SER A 88 -8.60 8.90 -0.97
C SER A 88 -10.02 8.83 -0.40
N ALA A 89 -10.52 9.92 0.18
CA ALA A 89 -11.89 10.00 0.69
C ALA A 89 -12.92 9.83 -0.45
N TYR A 90 -12.70 10.47 -1.60
CA TYR A 90 -13.56 10.33 -2.77
C TYR A 90 -13.66 8.87 -3.25
N PHE A 91 -12.54 8.20 -3.49
CA PHE A 91 -12.53 6.82 -3.97
C PHE A 91 -13.18 5.86 -2.96
N LEU A 92 -12.94 6.06 -1.67
CA LEU A 92 -13.57 5.26 -0.62
C LEU A 92 -15.09 5.46 -0.59
N ILE A 93 -15.56 6.72 -0.66
CA ILE A 93 -16.98 7.07 -0.67
C ILE A 93 -17.68 6.62 -1.95
N ASN A 94 -17.00 6.66 -3.09
CA ASN A 94 -17.53 6.22 -4.38
C ASN A 94 -17.68 4.69 -4.45
N ASP A 95 -16.78 3.93 -3.82
CA ASP A 95 -16.88 2.46 -3.77
C ASP A 95 -17.99 1.97 -2.81
N LEU A 96 -18.45 2.81 -1.87
CA LEU A 96 -19.61 2.48 -1.05
C LEU A 96 -20.85 2.26 -1.94
N GLY A 97 -21.52 1.12 -1.78
CA GLY A 97 -22.76 0.83 -2.48
C GLY A 97 -23.91 1.82 -2.17
N ARG A 98 -23.80 2.60 -1.08
CA ARG A 98 -24.69 3.72 -0.74
C ARG A 98 -23.88 4.92 -0.20
N PRO A 99 -23.31 5.76 -1.08
CA PRO A 99 -22.40 6.85 -0.68
C PRO A 99 -22.99 7.83 0.34
N ALA A 100 -24.30 8.12 0.25
CA ALA A 100 -25.00 9.02 1.18
C ALA A 100 -24.94 8.57 2.66
N ARG A 101 -24.65 7.29 2.92
CA ARG A 101 -24.55 6.71 4.27
C ARG A 101 -23.12 6.69 4.83
N PHE A 102 -22.14 7.32 4.17
CA PHE A 102 -20.74 7.31 4.64
C PHE A 102 -20.60 7.76 6.10
N HIS A 103 -21.41 8.73 6.52
CA HIS A 103 -21.39 9.29 7.87
C HIS A 103 -21.76 8.26 8.96
N HIS A 104 -22.36 7.11 8.60
CA HIS A 104 -22.56 6.01 9.55
C HIS A 104 -21.24 5.38 10.01
N MET A 105 -20.20 5.40 9.17
CA MET A 105 -18.87 4.89 9.52
C MET A 105 -18.20 5.72 10.61
N LEU A 106 -18.54 7.02 10.70
CA LEU A 106 -18.00 7.97 11.68
C LEU A 106 -18.63 7.82 13.08
N ARG A 107 -19.64 6.96 13.24
CA ARG A 107 -20.38 6.80 14.51
C ARG A 107 -19.90 5.62 15.36
N VAL A 108 -19.11 4.70 14.77
CA VAL A 108 -18.73 3.44 15.42
C VAL A 108 -17.22 3.35 15.59
N ALA A 109 -16.78 3.16 16.83
CA ALA A 109 -15.40 2.81 17.17
C ALA A 109 -15.34 1.32 17.52
N LYS A 110 -14.83 0.50 16.59
CA LYS A 110 -14.62 -0.93 16.76
C LYS A 110 -13.15 -1.27 16.53
N PRO A 111 -12.32 -1.35 17.59
CA PRO A 111 -10.88 -1.59 17.47
C PRO A 111 -10.52 -2.90 16.75
N THR A 112 -11.41 -3.91 16.81
CA THR A 112 -11.23 -5.21 16.13
C THR A 112 -11.53 -5.17 14.63
N SER A 113 -12.02 -4.04 14.09
CA SER A 113 -12.33 -3.87 12.68
C SER A 113 -11.34 -2.90 12.02
N PRO A 114 -10.45 -3.37 11.12
CA PRO A 114 -9.55 -2.50 10.38
C PRO A 114 -10.26 -1.38 9.61
N MET A 115 -11.48 -1.61 9.14
CA MET A 115 -12.30 -0.58 8.47
C MET A 115 -12.72 0.55 9.43
N SER A 116 -13.08 0.22 10.68
CA SER A 116 -13.43 1.23 11.68
C SER A 116 -12.19 2.01 12.11
N VAL A 117 -11.10 1.32 12.40
CA VAL A 117 -9.80 1.95 12.73
C VAL A 117 -9.35 2.88 11.61
N GLY A 118 -9.44 2.45 10.35
CA GLY A 118 -9.13 3.27 9.19
C GLY A 118 -9.96 4.55 9.08
N THR A 119 -11.25 4.47 9.41
CA THR A 119 -12.14 5.64 9.43
C THR A 119 -11.69 6.66 10.48
N TRP A 120 -11.29 6.22 11.66
CA TRP A 120 -10.77 7.10 12.70
C TRP A 120 -9.39 7.67 12.38
N ILE A 121 -8.52 6.88 11.72
CA ILE A 121 -7.24 7.38 11.20
C ILE A 121 -7.47 8.50 10.18
N LEU A 122 -8.37 8.30 9.20
CA LEU A 122 -8.70 9.32 8.21
C LEU A 122 -9.33 10.57 8.84
N THR A 123 -10.22 10.39 9.82
CA THR A 123 -10.86 11.49 10.57
C THR A 123 -9.85 12.31 11.37
N ALA A 124 -8.84 11.67 11.97
CA ALA A 124 -7.78 12.37 12.69
C ALA A 124 -6.79 13.06 11.74
N TYR A 125 -6.42 12.38 10.65
CA TYR A 125 -5.42 12.85 9.70
C TYR A 125 -5.93 13.97 8.78
N GLY A 126 -7.14 13.84 8.23
CA GLY A 126 -7.68 14.71 7.19
C GLY A 126 -7.73 16.20 7.58
N PRO A 127 -8.37 16.57 8.71
CA PRO A 127 -8.40 17.96 9.19
C PRO A 127 -7.01 18.53 9.48
N ALA A 128 -6.12 17.74 10.07
CA ALA A 128 -4.75 18.16 10.36
C ALA A 128 -3.96 18.44 9.07
N ALA A 129 -4.06 17.54 8.08
CA ALA A 129 -3.44 17.73 6.77
C ALA A 129 -4.04 18.93 6.01
N GLY A 130 -5.36 19.10 6.08
CA GLY A 130 -6.07 20.23 5.47
C GLY A 130 -5.66 21.57 6.06
N LEU A 131 -5.65 21.69 7.40
CA LEU A 131 -5.21 22.92 8.07
C LEU A 131 -3.75 23.25 7.75
N ALA A 132 -2.87 22.24 7.72
CA ALA A 132 -1.47 22.43 7.35
C ALA A 132 -1.30 22.95 5.91
N ALA A 133 -2.10 22.45 4.96
CA ALA A 133 -2.07 22.88 3.57
C ALA A 133 -2.69 24.26 3.36
N VAL A 134 -3.85 24.55 3.97
CA VAL A 134 -4.50 25.86 3.94
C VAL A 134 -3.57 26.94 4.50
N ALA A 135 -2.80 26.62 5.54
CA ALA A 135 -1.83 27.54 6.12
C ALA A 135 -0.68 27.95 5.17
N GLU A 136 -0.41 27.20 4.11
CA GLU A 136 0.53 27.64 3.06
C GLU A 136 0.01 28.85 2.29
N GLY A 137 -1.31 29.07 2.28
CA GLY A 137 -1.96 30.23 1.67
C GLY A 137 -1.96 31.49 2.53
N ALA A 138 -1.53 31.43 3.80
CA ALA A 138 -1.54 32.58 4.70
C ALA A 138 -0.83 33.83 4.13
N PRO A 139 0.29 33.73 3.39
CA PRO A 139 0.93 34.90 2.77
C PRO A 139 0.09 35.61 1.71
N LEU A 140 -0.91 34.93 1.12
CA LEU A 140 -1.82 35.48 0.12
C LEU A 140 -2.93 36.35 0.74
N LEU A 141 -3.13 36.28 2.07
CA LEU A 141 -4.13 37.08 2.76
C LEU A 141 -3.66 38.54 2.95
N PRO A 142 -4.57 39.53 2.85
CA PRO A 142 -4.25 40.93 3.09
C PRO A 142 -3.61 41.16 4.47
N ALA A 143 -2.58 42.02 4.51
CA ALA A 143 -1.82 42.29 5.73
C ALA A 143 -2.58 43.19 6.74
N ARG A 144 -3.60 43.93 6.28
CA ARG A 144 -4.41 44.86 7.08
C ARG A 144 -5.90 44.54 6.86
N GLY A 145 -6.72 44.77 7.89
CA GLY A 145 -8.16 44.48 7.88
C GLY A 145 -8.55 43.26 8.73
N VAL A 146 -9.80 42.81 8.57
CA VAL A 146 -10.43 41.74 9.38
C VAL A 146 -9.67 40.40 9.31
N PHE A 147 -8.90 40.16 8.25
CA PHE A 147 -8.09 38.94 8.06
C PHE A 147 -6.72 38.97 8.75
N SER A 148 -6.31 40.10 9.35
CA SER A 148 -5.04 40.25 10.07
C SER A 148 -4.82 39.20 11.18
N PRO A 149 -5.78 38.94 12.10
CA PRO A 149 -5.62 37.89 13.11
C PRO A 149 -5.48 36.50 12.49
N VAL A 150 -6.24 36.20 11.43
CA VAL A 150 -6.16 34.91 10.71
C VAL A 150 -4.78 34.73 10.10
N ARG A 151 -4.25 35.75 9.42
CA ARG A 151 -2.91 35.73 8.82
C ARG A 151 -1.79 35.50 9.85
N ARG A 152 -1.97 35.93 11.10
CA ARG A 152 -1.01 35.73 12.21
C ARG A 152 -1.13 34.35 12.87
N LEU A 153 -2.35 33.85 13.07
CA LEU A 153 -2.61 32.59 13.78
C LEU A 153 -2.49 31.36 12.87
N LEU A 154 -2.75 31.51 11.57
CA LEU A 154 -2.79 30.40 10.63
C LEU A 154 -1.42 29.72 10.41
N PRO A 155 -0.28 30.44 10.31
CA PRO A 155 1.03 29.79 10.20
C PRO A 155 1.41 28.88 11.37
N PRO A 156 1.37 29.31 12.66
CA PRO A 156 1.71 28.43 13.78
C PRO A 156 0.72 27.26 13.93
N ALA A 157 -0.58 27.52 13.73
CA ALA A 157 -1.59 26.46 13.72
C ALA A 157 -1.31 25.41 12.63
N GLY A 158 -1.00 25.86 11.41
CA GLY A 158 -0.63 24.98 10.31
C GLY A 158 0.68 24.23 10.55
N GLN A 159 1.64 24.81 11.28
CA GLN A 159 2.86 24.11 11.69
C GLN A 159 2.59 22.96 12.65
N ALA A 160 1.80 23.21 13.70
CA ALA A 160 1.39 22.17 14.64
C ALA A 160 0.54 21.09 13.95
N ALA A 161 -0.43 21.50 13.14
CA ALA A 161 -1.30 20.59 12.38
C ALA A 161 -0.50 19.71 11.41
N GLY A 162 0.53 20.27 10.75
CA GLY A 162 1.40 19.51 9.87
C GLY A 162 2.18 18.40 10.60
N LEU A 163 2.64 18.67 11.81
CA LEU A 163 3.31 17.68 12.66
C LEU A 163 2.32 16.64 13.19
N ALA A 164 1.12 17.06 13.58
CA ALA A 164 0.05 16.14 14.00
C ALA A 164 -0.35 15.18 12.85
N ALA A 165 -0.51 15.70 11.63
CA ALA A 165 -0.76 14.87 10.45
C ALA A 165 0.39 13.88 10.19
N ALA A 166 1.64 14.32 10.35
CA ALA A 166 2.80 13.45 10.21
C ALA A 166 2.91 12.38 11.31
N ALA A 167 2.43 12.66 12.52
CA ALA A 167 2.36 11.66 13.60
C ALA A 167 1.33 10.55 13.30
N VAL A 168 0.21 10.88 12.65
CA VAL A 168 -0.82 9.91 12.24
C VAL A 168 -0.47 9.20 10.93
N ALA A 169 0.39 9.81 10.09
CA ALA A 169 0.73 9.30 8.76
C ALA A 169 1.26 7.85 8.74
N PRO A 170 2.10 7.35 9.66
CA PRO A 170 2.51 5.94 9.67
C PRO A 170 1.33 4.97 9.81
N ALA A 171 0.34 5.31 10.64
CA ALA A 171 -0.88 4.53 10.77
C ALA A 171 -1.65 4.53 9.43
N LEU A 172 -1.81 5.70 8.80
CA LEU A 172 -2.45 5.83 7.48
C LEU A 172 -1.72 5.06 6.37
N ALA A 173 -0.39 5.03 6.41
CA ALA A 173 0.42 4.32 5.42
C ALA A 173 0.26 2.80 5.50
N THR A 174 0.03 2.26 6.69
CA THR A 174 0.14 0.81 6.99
C THR A 174 -1.20 0.11 7.21
N TYR A 175 -2.21 0.80 7.76
CA TYR A 175 -3.48 0.13 8.14
C TYR A 175 -4.20 -0.51 6.95
N THR A 176 -4.04 0.03 5.73
CA THR A 176 -4.65 -0.56 4.55
C THR A 176 -4.01 -1.90 4.18
N GLY A 177 -2.74 -2.14 4.53
CA GLY A 177 -2.11 -3.46 4.42
C GLY A 177 -2.71 -4.43 5.43
N VAL A 178 -2.93 -3.98 6.66
CA VAL A 178 -3.62 -4.74 7.72
C VAL A 178 -5.06 -5.07 7.32
N LEU A 179 -5.77 -4.14 6.70
CA LEU A 179 -7.13 -4.32 6.19
C LEU A 179 -7.19 -5.46 5.17
N LEU A 180 -6.27 -5.48 4.19
CA LEU A 180 -6.21 -6.57 3.21
C LEU A 180 -5.87 -7.90 3.88
N ALA A 181 -4.86 -7.91 4.74
CA ALA A 181 -4.41 -9.09 5.47
C ALA A 181 -5.47 -9.67 6.41
N GLY A 182 -6.34 -8.83 6.97
CA GLY A 182 -7.44 -9.23 7.84
C GLY A 182 -8.63 -9.87 7.12
N THR A 183 -8.57 -10.04 5.79
CA THR A 183 -9.61 -10.71 5.01
C THR A 183 -9.37 -12.22 4.90
N ALA A 184 -10.38 -12.95 4.45
CA ALA A 184 -10.24 -14.38 4.12
C ALA A 184 -9.59 -14.64 2.75
N VAL A 185 -9.17 -13.59 2.02
CA VAL A 185 -8.57 -13.73 0.69
C VAL A 185 -7.19 -14.39 0.80
N PRO A 186 -6.93 -15.56 0.19
CA PRO A 186 -5.80 -16.41 0.56
C PRO A 186 -4.43 -15.72 0.46
N SER A 187 -4.14 -15.09 -0.68
CA SER A 187 -2.84 -14.43 -0.86
C SER A 187 -2.67 -13.18 0.00
N TRP A 188 -3.74 -12.41 0.23
CA TRP A 188 -3.66 -11.25 1.13
C TRP A 188 -3.46 -11.67 2.58
N HIS A 189 -4.20 -12.68 3.03
CA HIS A 189 -4.15 -13.16 4.40
C HIS A 189 -2.79 -13.75 4.75
N GLU A 190 -2.22 -14.57 3.86
CA GLU A 190 -0.93 -15.18 4.14
C GLU A 190 0.21 -14.16 4.14
N ALA A 191 0.07 -13.07 3.38
CA ALA A 191 1.03 -11.96 3.34
C ALA A 191 0.88 -10.96 4.51
N TYR A 192 0.18 -11.32 5.61
CA TYR A 192 -0.07 -10.40 6.73
C TYR A 192 1.20 -9.77 7.35
N PRO A 193 2.35 -10.47 7.48
CA PRO A 193 3.54 -9.87 8.08
C PRO A 193 4.16 -8.80 7.18
N GLU A 194 4.11 -9.00 5.86
CA GLU A 194 4.84 -8.18 4.90
C GLU A 194 3.98 -7.05 4.30
N LEU A 195 2.66 -7.22 4.18
CA LEU A 195 1.78 -6.22 3.54
C LEU A 195 1.88 -4.82 4.16
N PRO A 196 1.82 -4.63 5.49
CA PRO A 196 2.03 -3.32 6.11
C PRO A 196 3.40 -2.73 5.78
N THR A 197 4.44 -3.55 5.71
CA THR A 197 5.81 -3.12 5.40
C THR A 197 5.95 -2.67 3.96
N ILE A 198 5.39 -3.43 3.01
CA ILE A 198 5.36 -3.06 1.59
C ILE A 198 4.61 -1.73 1.43
N PHE A 199 3.49 -1.57 2.13
CA PHE A 199 2.66 -0.38 2.09
C PHE A 199 3.36 0.83 2.72
N ALA A 200 4.12 0.65 3.81
CA ALA A 200 4.98 1.70 4.36
C ALA A 200 6.05 2.11 3.34
N GLY A 201 6.74 1.14 2.73
CA GLY A 201 7.77 1.38 1.73
C GLY A 201 7.26 2.17 0.52
N SER A 202 6.15 1.72 -0.08
CA SER A 202 5.50 2.38 -1.21
C SER A 202 4.97 3.78 -0.86
N ALA A 203 4.53 4.02 0.38
CA ALA A 203 4.14 5.35 0.86
C ALA A 203 5.34 6.29 0.91
N LEU A 204 6.46 5.84 1.52
CA LEU A 204 7.72 6.61 1.56
C LEU A 204 8.27 6.90 0.16
N ALA A 205 8.26 5.90 -0.74
CA ALA A 205 8.70 6.06 -2.12
C ALA A 205 7.83 7.10 -2.88
N SER A 206 6.50 7.04 -2.70
CA SER A 206 5.59 8.01 -3.34
C SER A 206 5.77 9.44 -2.81
N GLY A 207 5.90 9.61 -1.48
CA GLY A 207 6.22 10.91 -0.88
C GLY A 207 7.58 11.43 -1.35
N ALA A 208 8.57 10.55 -1.51
CA ALA A 208 9.87 10.92 -2.06
C ALA A 208 9.75 11.40 -3.50
N GLY A 209 8.90 10.74 -4.28
CA GLY A 209 8.57 11.13 -5.65
C GLY A 209 8.03 12.56 -5.74
N VAL A 210 7.13 12.94 -4.84
CA VAL A 210 6.63 14.33 -4.72
C VAL A 210 7.76 15.31 -4.45
N GLY A 211 8.63 15.01 -3.48
CA GLY A 211 9.76 15.88 -3.16
C GLY A 211 10.73 16.05 -4.32
N LEU A 212 11.00 14.97 -5.05
CA LEU A 212 11.86 14.98 -6.23
C LEU A 212 11.22 15.70 -7.42
N LEU A 213 9.88 15.70 -7.56
CA LEU A 213 9.14 16.41 -8.60
C LEU A 213 8.91 17.89 -8.33
N ALA A 214 8.83 18.30 -7.07
CA ALA A 214 8.46 19.67 -6.71
C ALA A 214 9.62 20.51 -6.15
N ALA A 215 10.57 19.92 -5.42
CA ALA A 215 11.61 20.70 -4.75
C ALA A 215 12.87 20.91 -5.61
N PRO A 216 13.56 22.05 -5.45
CA PRO A 216 14.89 22.25 -6.02
C PRO A 216 15.88 21.17 -5.54
N CYS A 217 16.85 20.84 -6.38
CA CYS A 217 17.84 19.79 -6.09
C CYS A 217 18.58 19.99 -4.76
N ALA A 218 18.83 21.25 -4.37
CA ALA A 218 19.44 21.63 -3.10
C ALA A 218 18.59 21.28 -1.86
N GLN A 219 17.27 21.30 -1.99
CA GLN A 219 16.37 20.91 -0.90
C GLN A 219 16.01 19.43 -0.93
N ALA A 220 16.16 18.72 -2.05
CA ALA A 220 15.68 17.34 -2.23
C ALA A 220 16.48 16.24 -1.48
N GLY A 221 17.47 16.58 -0.64
CA GLY A 221 18.25 15.62 0.15
C GLY A 221 17.38 14.65 0.99
N PRO A 222 16.43 15.13 1.81
CA PRO A 222 15.53 14.27 2.57
C PRO A 222 14.67 13.36 1.69
N ALA A 223 14.17 13.87 0.56
CA ALA A 223 13.38 13.07 -0.39
C ALA A 223 14.18 11.88 -0.92
N ARG A 224 15.47 12.05 -1.22
CA ARG A 224 16.34 10.95 -1.67
C ARG A 224 16.56 9.88 -0.61
N ARG A 225 16.75 10.27 0.66
CA ARG A 225 16.88 9.31 1.78
C ARG A 225 15.58 8.53 1.96
N MET A 226 14.45 9.23 1.86
CA MET A 226 13.13 8.61 1.94
C MET A 226 12.86 7.67 0.75
N ALA A 227 13.36 7.98 -0.45
CA ALA A 227 13.30 7.08 -1.61
C ALA A 227 14.06 5.78 -1.36
N VAL A 228 15.29 5.86 -0.83
CA VAL A 228 16.10 4.68 -0.50
C VAL A 228 15.43 3.84 0.58
N ALA A 229 14.97 4.47 1.67
CA ALA A 229 14.28 3.76 2.75
C ALA A 229 12.97 3.10 2.26
N GLY A 230 12.17 3.84 1.47
CA GLY A 230 10.94 3.32 0.88
C GLY A 230 11.18 2.13 -0.02
N ALA A 231 12.16 2.22 -0.92
CA ALA A 231 12.54 1.13 -1.81
C ALA A 231 13.08 -0.09 -1.05
N ALA A 232 13.90 0.11 -0.01
CA ALA A 232 14.40 -0.99 0.80
C ALA A 232 13.26 -1.79 1.43
N LEU A 233 12.30 -1.12 2.07
CA LEU A 233 11.13 -1.76 2.69
C LEU A 233 10.23 -2.44 1.65
N GLU A 234 9.94 -1.74 0.55
CA GLU A 234 9.05 -2.24 -0.50
C GLU A 234 9.65 -3.46 -1.21
N LEU A 235 10.92 -3.40 -1.63
CA LEU A 235 11.59 -4.49 -2.34
C LEU A 235 11.83 -5.69 -1.43
N TRP A 236 12.21 -5.47 -0.16
CA TRP A 236 12.36 -6.55 0.82
C TRP A 236 11.03 -7.26 1.09
N GLY A 237 9.96 -6.50 1.32
CA GLY A 237 8.63 -7.07 1.55
C GLY A 237 8.11 -7.81 0.33
N ALA A 238 8.24 -7.23 -0.87
CA ALA A 238 7.84 -7.88 -2.12
C ALA A 238 8.63 -9.17 -2.38
N HIS A 239 9.94 -9.15 -2.14
CA HIS A 239 10.77 -10.35 -2.26
C HIS A 239 10.36 -11.45 -1.27
N SER A 240 10.03 -11.07 -0.03
CA SER A 240 9.57 -12.01 1.00
C SER A 240 8.22 -12.64 0.60
N VAL A 241 7.26 -11.86 0.13
CA VAL A 241 5.98 -12.35 -0.40
C VAL A 241 6.14 -13.26 -1.61
N GLU A 242 7.09 -12.98 -2.51
CA GLU A 242 7.31 -13.78 -3.71
C GLU A 242 7.99 -15.13 -3.44
N THR A 243 8.69 -15.27 -2.31
CA THR A 243 9.53 -16.45 -2.02
C THR A 243 9.00 -17.31 -0.88
N ARG A 244 8.30 -16.72 0.12
CA ARG A 244 7.95 -17.42 1.36
C ARG A 244 6.55 -18.05 1.38
N LEU A 245 5.61 -17.58 0.56
CA LEU A 245 4.21 -18.02 0.66
C LEU A 245 3.90 -19.27 -0.20
N GLY A 246 4.91 -19.86 -0.84
CA GLY A 246 4.78 -21.06 -1.66
C GLY A 246 3.73 -20.88 -2.78
N LEU A 247 2.67 -21.69 -2.75
CA LEU A 247 1.57 -21.61 -3.71
C LEU A 247 0.89 -20.23 -3.70
N LEU A 248 0.79 -19.59 -2.54
CA LEU A 248 0.09 -18.30 -2.38
C LEU A 248 0.91 -17.10 -2.89
N SER A 249 2.17 -17.33 -3.28
CA SER A 249 3.00 -16.37 -4.01
C SER A 249 2.69 -16.34 -5.52
N GLU A 250 2.11 -17.40 -6.07
CA GLU A 250 1.83 -17.55 -7.52
C GLU A 250 0.93 -16.41 -8.06
N PRO A 251 -0.16 -16.00 -7.38
CA PRO A 251 -0.99 -14.87 -7.82
C PRO A 251 -0.25 -13.53 -7.92
N TYR A 252 0.83 -13.33 -7.16
CA TYR A 252 1.68 -12.14 -7.24
C TYR A 252 2.69 -12.17 -8.38
N ARG A 253 2.93 -13.34 -8.99
CA ARG A 253 3.94 -13.52 -10.06
C ARG A 253 3.31 -13.60 -11.45
N LEU A 254 2.05 -14.04 -11.53
CA LEU A 254 1.36 -14.31 -12.79
C LEU A 254 0.33 -13.22 -13.15
N GLY A 255 -0.12 -13.26 -14.41
CA GLY A 255 -1.20 -12.42 -14.91
C GLY A 255 -0.95 -10.91 -14.82
N THR A 256 -2.01 -10.15 -14.57
CA THR A 256 -1.95 -8.68 -14.44
C THR A 256 -1.20 -8.25 -13.18
N ALA A 257 -1.45 -8.93 -12.05
CA ALA A 257 -0.78 -8.63 -10.78
C ALA A 257 0.74 -8.75 -10.91
N GLY A 258 1.24 -9.86 -11.46
CA GLY A 258 2.67 -10.08 -11.66
C GLY A 258 3.32 -9.15 -12.66
N ARG A 259 2.60 -8.66 -13.68
CA ARG A 259 3.13 -7.63 -14.59
C ARG A 259 3.28 -6.29 -13.88
N LEU A 260 2.27 -5.88 -13.11
CA LEU A 260 2.30 -4.65 -12.33
C LEU A 260 3.39 -4.67 -11.26
N LEU A 261 3.51 -5.75 -10.49
CA LEU A 261 4.53 -5.88 -9.45
C LEU A 261 5.95 -5.94 -10.02
N ARG A 262 6.15 -6.55 -11.20
CA ARG A 262 7.43 -6.49 -11.90
C ARG A 262 7.77 -5.07 -12.37
N ALA A 263 6.81 -4.39 -13.00
CA ALA A 263 6.98 -3.00 -13.42
C ALA A 263 7.27 -2.09 -12.22
N GLY A 264 6.53 -2.24 -11.12
CA GLY A 264 6.72 -1.50 -9.87
C GLY A 264 8.13 -1.67 -9.33
N ARG A 265 8.63 -2.90 -9.22
CA ARG A 265 10.01 -3.16 -8.74
C ARG A 265 11.07 -2.51 -9.63
N LEU A 266 10.93 -2.61 -10.95
CA LEU A 266 11.86 -2.00 -11.90
C LEU A 266 11.83 -0.47 -11.80
N LEU A 267 10.64 0.12 -11.71
CA LEU A 267 10.45 1.56 -11.54
C LEU A 267 10.97 2.06 -10.19
N THR A 268 10.80 1.30 -9.11
CA THR A 268 11.36 1.61 -7.79
C THR A 268 12.89 1.60 -7.85
N ALA A 269 13.50 0.56 -8.43
CA ALA A 269 14.95 0.47 -8.58
C ALA A 269 15.50 1.62 -9.44
N ALA A 270 14.92 1.84 -10.62
CA ALA A 270 15.32 2.91 -11.53
C ALA A 270 15.11 4.31 -10.91
N GLY A 271 13.99 4.50 -10.21
CA GLY A 271 13.66 5.73 -9.51
C GLY A 271 14.68 6.06 -8.42
N VAL A 272 15.08 5.08 -7.60
CA VAL A 272 16.11 5.30 -6.57
C VAL A 272 17.49 5.55 -7.18
N VAL A 273 17.90 4.74 -8.15
CA VAL A 273 19.20 4.92 -8.84
C VAL A 273 19.27 6.30 -9.47
N GLY A 274 18.23 6.70 -10.21
CA GLY A 274 18.15 8.02 -10.81
C GLY A 274 18.08 9.16 -9.78
N ALA A 275 17.41 8.96 -8.64
CA ALA A 275 17.36 9.97 -7.57
C ALA A 275 18.74 10.20 -6.94
N LEU A 276 19.55 9.14 -6.83
CA LEU A 276 20.91 9.18 -6.30
C LEU A 276 21.92 9.74 -7.31
N ALA A 277 21.78 9.43 -8.60
CA ALA A 277 22.64 9.94 -9.67
C ALA A 277 22.28 11.38 -10.05
N GLY A 278 20.99 11.72 -10.08
CA GLY A 278 20.43 13.01 -10.48
C GLY A 278 20.54 14.12 -9.43
N ARG A 279 21.52 14.07 -8.52
CA ARG A 279 21.66 15.04 -7.41
C ARG A 279 21.74 16.49 -7.88
N ARG A 280 22.34 16.73 -9.04
CA ARG A 280 22.54 18.06 -9.64
C ARG A 280 21.60 18.35 -10.82
N SER A 281 20.86 17.37 -11.32
CA SER A 281 19.97 17.53 -12.48
C SER A 281 18.50 17.55 -12.05
N ARG A 282 17.83 18.67 -12.37
CA ARG A 282 16.40 18.85 -12.09
C ARG A 282 15.56 17.82 -12.85
N VAL A 283 15.88 17.59 -14.12
CA VAL A 283 15.18 16.67 -15.02
C VAL A 283 15.31 15.24 -14.52
N LEU A 284 16.52 14.78 -14.22
CA LEU A 284 16.73 13.43 -13.68
C LEU A 284 16.01 13.25 -12.35
N SER A 285 16.08 14.22 -11.44
CA SER A 285 15.34 14.18 -10.19
C SER A 285 13.82 14.07 -10.44
N ALA A 286 13.26 14.86 -11.37
CA ALA A 286 11.84 14.82 -11.70
C ALA A 286 11.42 13.47 -12.31
N LEU A 287 12.19 12.94 -13.27
CA LEU A 287 11.93 11.62 -13.88
C LEU A 287 11.99 10.49 -12.85
N SER A 288 12.96 10.54 -11.94
CA SER A 288 13.04 9.62 -10.81
C SER A 288 11.84 9.72 -9.88
N GLY A 289 11.37 10.93 -9.61
CA GLY A 289 10.18 11.13 -8.80
C GLY A 289 8.90 10.59 -9.45
N ALA A 290 8.74 10.80 -10.76
CA ALA A 290 7.65 10.22 -11.53
C ALA A 290 7.71 8.68 -11.54
N ALA A 291 8.91 8.10 -11.70
CA ALA A 291 9.12 6.66 -11.64
C ALA A 291 8.71 6.07 -10.29
N LEU A 292 9.08 6.70 -9.16
CA LEU A 292 8.70 6.25 -7.82
C LEU A 292 7.18 6.35 -7.56
N LEU A 293 6.52 7.39 -8.08
CA LEU A 293 5.06 7.51 -8.01
C LEU A 293 4.38 6.39 -8.81
N ALA A 294 4.81 6.19 -10.06
CA ALA A 294 4.30 5.13 -10.92
C ALA A 294 4.55 3.74 -10.32
N ALA A 295 5.71 3.54 -9.68
CA ALA A 295 6.02 2.31 -8.96
C ALA A 295 5.03 2.06 -7.82
N SER A 296 4.76 3.08 -7.00
CA SER A 296 3.80 2.98 -5.90
C SER A 296 2.39 2.64 -6.41
N VAL A 297 1.92 3.25 -7.51
CA VAL A 297 0.65 2.86 -8.16
C VAL A 297 0.68 1.39 -8.58
N ALA A 298 1.72 0.98 -9.30
CA ALA A 298 1.86 -0.39 -9.79
C ALA A 298 1.88 -1.42 -8.65
N THR A 299 2.55 -1.10 -7.54
CA THR A 299 2.61 -1.96 -6.35
C THR A 299 1.23 -2.11 -5.69
N ARG A 300 0.47 -1.02 -5.52
CA ARG A 300 -0.87 -1.06 -4.90
C ARG A 300 -1.87 -1.82 -5.77
N PHE A 301 -1.90 -1.54 -7.06
CA PHE A 301 -2.77 -2.25 -8.01
C PHE A 301 -2.33 -3.71 -8.19
N GLY A 302 -1.03 -3.98 -8.18
CA GLY A 302 -0.48 -5.33 -8.25
C GLY A 302 -0.91 -6.20 -7.07
N ILE A 303 -0.78 -5.68 -5.85
CA ILE A 303 -1.24 -6.37 -4.63
C ILE A 303 -2.74 -6.58 -4.65
N PHE A 304 -3.51 -5.56 -5.05
CA PHE A 304 -4.96 -5.66 -5.19
C PHE A 304 -5.37 -6.78 -6.16
N HIS A 305 -4.82 -6.79 -7.37
CA HIS A 305 -5.15 -7.82 -8.36
C HIS A 305 -4.66 -9.21 -7.95
N GLY A 306 -3.53 -9.31 -7.24
CA GLY A 306 -3.00 -10.59 -6.75
C GLY A 306 -3.97 -11.28 -5.78
N GLY A 307 -4.52 -10.52 -4.82
CA GLY A 307 -5.53 -11.08 -3.93
C GLY A 307 -6.83 -11.42 -4.63
N VAL A 308 -7.34 -10.54 -5.50
CA VAL A 308 -8.55 -10.83 -6.29
C VAL A 308 -8.38 -12.09 -7.14
N ALA A 309 -7.22 -12.30 -7.75
CA ALA A 309 -6.91 -13.52 -8.49
C ALA A 309 -6.93 -14.75 -7.58
N SER A 310 -6.32 -14.67 -6.38
CA SER A 310 -6.32 -15.76 -5.41
C SER A 310 -7.72 -16.14 -4.91
N ALA A 311 -8.63 -15.16 -4.78
CA ALA A 311 -10.00 -15.40 -4.34
C ALA A 311 -10.88 -16.08 -5.41
N ARG A 312 -10.56 -15.87 -6.70
CA ARG A 312 -11.33 -16.42 -7.83
C ARG A 312 -10.97 -17.86 -8.16
N ASP A 313 -9.78 -18.30 -7.83
CA ASP A 313 -9.32 -19.66 -8.10
C ASP A 313 -9.36 -20.52 -6.81
N PRO A 314 -10.28 -21.51 -6.73
CA PRO A 314 -10.43 -22.41 -5.59
C PRO A 314 -9.13 -23.10 -5.16
N ARG A 315 -8.18 -23.30 -6.10
CA ARG A 315 -6.88 -23.92 -5.83
C ARG A 315 -6.14 -23.24 -4.68
N TYR A 316 -6.20 -21.91 -4.61
CA TYR A 316 -5.54 -21.13 -3.56
C TYR A 316 -6.26 -21.19 -2.21
N THR A 317 -7.53 -21.57 -2.18
CA THR A 317 -8.26 -21.79 -0.93
C THR A 317 -8.11 -23.23 -0.43
N VAL A 318 -8.23 -24.23 -1.31
CA VAL A 318 -8.26 -25.65 -0.91
C VAL A 318 -6.88 -26.21 -0.61
N LEU A 319 -5.93 -26.06 -1.53
CA LEU A 319 -4.66 -26.77 -1.43
C LEU A 319 -3.85 -26.36 -0.18
N PRO A 320 -3.73 -25.07 0.19
CA PRO A 320 -3.04 -24.70 1.42
C PRO A 320 -3.67 -25.28 2.68
N GLN A 321 -5.01 -25.38 2.73
CA GLN A 321 -5.71 -25.96 3.87
C GLN A 321 -5.47 -27.46 4.00
N ARG A 322 -5.52 -28.19 2.87
CA ARG A 322 -5.23 -29.64 2.86
C ARG A 322 -3.77 -29.93 3.21
N GLU A 323 -2.84 -29.13 2.73
CA GLU A 323 -1.42 -29.24 3.10
C GLU A 323 -1.22 -29.04 4.61
N ARG A 324 -1.90 -28.07 5.23
CA ARG A 324 -1.87 -27.86 6.68
C ARG A 324 -2.43 -29.06 7.46
N ILE A 325 -3.52 -29.65 6.99
CA ILE A 325 -4.11 -30.86 7.59
C ILE A 325 -3.13 -32.03 7.50
N ARG A 326 -2.57 -32.30 6.32
CA ARG A 326 -1.59 -33.39 6.13
C ARG A 326 -0.36 -33.23 7.01
N ARG A 327 0.15 -32.01 7.19
CA ARG A 327 1.28 -31.73 8.08
C ARG A 327 0.95 -32.00 9.55
N ARG A 328 -0.28 -31.66 9.98
CA ARG A 328 -0.79 -31.99 11.32
C ARG A 328 -0.88 -33.50 11.52
N GLU A 329 -1.44 -34.21 10.55
CA GLU A 329 -1.54 -35.68 10.57
C GLU A 329 -0.17 -36.36 10.56
N ALA A 330 0.82 -35.77 9.89
CA ALA A 330 2.20 -36.25 9.85
C ALA A 330 3.04 -35.87 11.09
N GLY A 331 2.48 -35.17 12.08
CA GLY A 331 3.18 -34.74 13.29
C GLY A 331 4.29 -33.70 13.06
N GLN A 332 4.24 -32.94 11.96
CA GLN A 332 5.25 -31.97 11.55
C GLN A 332 4.90 -30.53 11.96
N VAL A 333 4.25 -30.36 13.10
CA VAL A 333 3.81 -29.04 13.60
C VAL A 333 4.80 -28.50 14.62
#